data_AF-A0A7C5IXY2-F1
#
_entry.id   AF-A0A7C5IXY2-F1
#
_cell.length_a   1.000
_cell.length_b   1.000
_cell.length_c   1.000
_cell.angle_alpha   90.00
_cell.angle_beta   90.00
_cell.angle_gamma   90.00
#
_symmetry.space_group_name_H-M   'P 1'
#
loop_
_entity.id
_entity.type
_entity.pdbx_description
1 polymer ?
#
loop_
_entity_poly.entity_id
_entity_poly.type
_entity_poly.pdbx_seq_one_letter_code
_entity_poly.pdbx_strand_id
1 'polypeptide(L)'
;MSAFSWQAVAADDLLWEAWEEAFTVYHRATGETHLLNVLPVEILSLLQERPRSTEEIAAELAARCEVANDGPWHRRVADILEELEALSLVEPVDR
;
A
#
# COMPACT_ATOMS: atom_id res chain seq x y z
N MET A 1 -19.97 7.62 4.64
CA MET A 1 -18.67 6.97 4.48
C MET A 1 -17.90 7.24 5.76
N SER A 2 -17.57 6.22 6.54
CA SER A 2 -16.64 6.42 7.66
C SER A 2 -15.33 6.93 7.09
N ALA A 3 -14.81 8.03 7.63
CA ALA A 3 -13.57 8.64 7.18
C ALA A 3 -12.40 7.93 7.88
N PHE A 4 -12.13 6.68 7.48
CA PHE A 4 -10.98 5.92 7.97
C PHE A 4 -9.74 6.25 7.14
N SER A 5 -8.57 5.95 7.69
CA SER A 5 -7.29 5.98 6.98
C SER A 5 -6.71 4.57 6.92
N TRP A 6 -5.77 4.34 6.04
CA TRP A 6 -4.99 3.11 6.00
C TRP A 6 -3.71 3.31 6.77
N GLN A 7 -3.22 2.24 7.40
CA GLN A 7 -1.92 2.18 8.06
C GLN A 7 -1.19 0.92 7.59
N ALA A 8 0.12 1.03 7.33
CA ALA A 8 0.94 -0.13 7.03
C ALA A 8 1.42 -0.82 8.32
N VAL A 9 1.68 -2.11 8.21
CA VAL A 9 2.50 -2.83 9.19
C VAL A 9 3.82 -2.07 9.43
N ALA A 10 4.30 -2.11 10.67
CA ALA A 10 5.54 -1.46 11.07
C ALA A 10 6.69 -1.90 10.15
N ALA A 11 7.53 -0.95 9.73
CA ALA A 11 8.65 -1.24 8.84
C ALA A 11 9.60 -2.31 9.40
N ASP A 12 9.77 -2.35 10.72
CA ASP A 12 10.57 -3.35 11.42
C ASP A 12 10.01 -4.78 11.32
N ASP A 13 8.74 -4.95 10.95
CA ASP A 13 8.13 -6.27 10.74
C ASP A 13 8.24 -6.77 9.30
N LEU A 14 8.75 -5.94 8.37
CA LEU A 14 8.89 -6.29 6.96
C LEU A 14 10.36 -6.39 6.56
N LEU A 15 10.73 -7.50 5.95
CA LEU A 15 12.02 -7.69 5.29
C LEU A 15 11.83 -7.66 3.78
N TRP A 16 12.65 -6.85 3.11
CA TRP A 16 12.53 -6.56 1.69
C TRP A 16 13.75 -7.08 0.93
N GLU A 17 13.51 -7.74 -0.19
CA GLU A 17 14.53 -8.04 -1.19
C GLU A 17 13.99 -7.65 -2.57
N ALA A 18 14.82 -6.94 -3.34
CA ALA A 18 14.48 -6.54 -4.69
C ALA A 18 14.76 -7.68 -5.67
N TRP A 19 13.80 -7.97 -6.54
CA TRP A 19 13.91 -9.00 -7.56
C TRP A 19 13.41 -8.47 -8.90
N GLU A 20 14.34 -7.99 -9.73
CA GLU A 20 14.05 -7.36 -11.03
C GLU A 20 13.04 -6.21 -10.88
N GLU A 21 11.82 -6.37 -11.41
CA GLU A 21 10.73 -5.38 -11.38
C GLU A 21 9.71 -5.66 -10.25
N ALA A 22 10.07 -6.53 -9.31
CA ALA A 22 9.26 -6.94 -8.18
C ALA A 22 10.05 -6.90 -6.86
N PHE A 23 9.33 -7.05 -5.76
CA PHE A 23 9.88 -7.11 -4.42
C PHE A 23 9.32 -8.32 -3.71
N THR A 24 10.20 -9.11 -3.09
CA THR A 24 9.79 -10.11 -2.11
C THR A 24 9.75 -9.47 -0.73
N VAL A 25 8.59 -9.56 -0.09
CA VAL A 25 8.34 -8.98 1.23
C VAL A 25 8.06 -10.10 2.20
N TYR A 26 8.97 -10.35 3.13
CA TYR A 26 8.76 -11.30 4.23
C TYR A 26 8.17 -10.57 5.43
N HIS A 27 6.99 -10.99 5.86
CA HIS A 27 6.28 -10.43 7.02
C HIS A 27 6.60 -11.27 8.26
N ARG A 28 7.35 -10.69 9.21
CA ARG A 28 7.86 -11.40 10.39
C ARG A 28 6.77 -11.95 11.30
N ALA A 29 5.67 -11.21 11.46
CA ALA A 29 4.59 -11.60 12.36
C ALA A 29 3.80 -12.82 11.85
N THR A 30 3.59 -12.92 10.53
CA THR A 30 2.85 -14.03 9.92
C THR A 30 3.75 -15.17 9.43
N GLY A 31 5.02 -14.88 9.15
CA GLY A 31 5.96 -15.82 8.52
C GLY A 31 5.74 -15.99 7.02
N GLU A 32 4.92 -15.14 6.38
CA GLU A 32 4.60 -15.21 4.97
C GLU A 32 5.57 -14.40 4.11
N THR A 33 5.76 -14.83 2.86
CA THR A 33 6.51 -14.07 1.84
C THR A 33 5.56 -13.71 0.71
N HIS A 34 5.45 -12.42 0.42
CA HIS A 34 4.62 -11.89 -0.65
C HIS A 34 5.50 -11.41 -1.80
N LEU A 35 5.07 -11.65 -3.04
CA LEU A 35 5.69 -11.06 -4.22
C LEU A 35 4.84 -9.89 -4.68
N LEU A 36 5.39 -8.67 -4.57
CA LEU A 36 4.70 -7.44 -4.92
C LEU A 36 5.34 -6.79 -6.15
N ASN A 37 4.51 -6.24 -7.03
CA ASN A 37 5.00 -5.35 -8.09
C ASN A 37 5.20 -3.92 -7.53
N VAL A 38 5.66 -3.00 -8.36
CA VAL A 38 6.05 -1.64 -7.93
C VAL A 38 4.92 -0.87 -7.22
N LEU A 39 3.68 -0.95 -7.69
CA LEU A 39 2.62 -0.05 -7.20
C LEU A 39 2.16 -0.36 -5.76
N PRO A 40 1.90 -1.61 -5.34
CA PRO A 40 1.68 -1.96 -3.94
C PRO A 40 2.85 -1.55 -3.02
N VAL A 41 4.09 -1.61 -3.50
CA VAL A 41 5.28 -1.19 -2.72
C VAL A 41 5.30 0.33 -2.50
N GLU A 42 4.95 1.12 -3.52
CA GLU A 42 4.81 2.57 -3.37
C GLU A 42 3.69 2.93 -2.38
N ILE A 43 2.57 2.20 -2.40
CA ILE A 43 1.48 2.37 -1.43
C ILE A 43 1.97 2.05 -0.01
N LEU A 44 2.65 0.92 0.19
CA LEU A 44 3.21 0.56 1.50
C LEU A 44 4.22 1.58 1.99
N SER A 45 5.10 2.06 1.11
CA SER A 45 6.10 3.08 1.44
C SER A 45 5.45 4.38 1.89
N LEU A 46 4.37 4.82 1.23
CA LEU A 46 3.56 5.94 1.71
C LEU A 46 2.98 5.64 3.11
N LEU A 47 2.36 4.48 3.28
CA LEU A 47 1.69 4.17 4.55
C LEU A 47 2.63 3.94 5.73
N GLN A 48 3.91 3.65 5.48
CA GLN A 48 4.95 3.60 6.51
C GLN A 48 5.35 4.99 7.04
N GLU A 49 5.14 6.06 6.28
CA GLU A 49 5.42 7.43 6.77
C GLU A 49 4.34 7.90 7.76
N ARG A 50 3.07 7.67 7.42
CA ARG A 50 1.89 8.00 8.25
C ARG A 50 0.63 7.35 7.67
N PRO A 51 -0.44 7.22 8.48
CA PRO A 51 -1.75 6.86 7.96
C PRO A 51 -2.27 7.88 6.92
N ARG A 52 -2.92 7.38 5.87
CA ARG A 52 -3.46 8.17 4.74
C ARG A 52 -4.80 7.61 4.29
N SER A 53 -5.72 8.45 3.80
CA SER A 53 -6.96 7.97 3.17
C SER A 53 -6.68 7.46 1.75
N THR A 54 -7.60 6.67 1.18
CA THR A 54 -7.50 6.21 -0.21
C THR A 54 -7.36 7.38 -1.19
N GLU A 55 -8.06 8.50 -0.95
CA GLU A 55 -7.97 9.70 -1.78
C GLU A 55 -6.60 10.39 -1.68
N GLU A 56 -6.02 10.46 -0.47
CA GLU A 56 -4.68 11.01 -0.28
C GLU A 56 -3.62 10.17 -1.02
N ILE A 57 -3.73 8.84 -0.92
CA ILE A 57 -2.82 7.90 -1.58
C ILE A 57 -2.94 8.02 -3.11
N ALA A 58 -4.18 8.02 -3.62
CA ALA A 58 -4.43 8.11 -5.05
C ALA A 58 -3.91 9.42 -5.64
N ALA A 59 -4.16 10.55 -4.98
CA ALA A 59 -3.69 11.86 -5.45
C ALA A 59 -2.15 11.94 -5.49
N GLU A 60 -1.48 11.47 -4.45
CA GLU A 60 -0.01 11.47 -4.36
C GLU A 60 0.61 10.58 -5.44
N LEU A 61 0.12 9.35 -5.59
CA LEU A 61 0.66 8.42 -6.58
C LEU A 61 0.33 8.83 -8.02
N ALA A 62 -0.82 9.47 -8.26
CA ALA A 62 -1.13 10.02 -9.58
C ALA A 62 -0.08 11.06 -10.02
N ALA A 63 0.32 11.94 -9.09
CA ALA A 63 1.36 12.94 -9.34
C ALA A 63 2.73 12.29 -9.56
N ARG A 64 3.11 11.29 -8.76
CA ARG A 64 4.40 10.59 -8.90
C ARG A 64 4.52 9.77 -10.19
N CYS A 65 3.43 9.13 -10.61
CA CYS A 65 3.40 8.30 -11.81
C CYS A 65 3.05 9.07 -13.08
N GLU A 66 2.80 10.38 -12.99
CA GLU A 66 2.38 11.25 -14.11
C GLU A 66 1.11 10.74 -14.82
N VAL A 67 0.13 10.25 -14.04
CA VAL A 67 -1.16 9.77 -14.55
C VAL A 67 -2.32 10.66 -14.12
N ALA A 68 -3.47 10.51 -14.77
CA ALA A 68 -4.68 11.24 -14.40
C ALA A 68 -5.19 10.78 -13.02
N ASN A 69 -5.44 11.75 -12.13
CA ASN A 69 -6.11 11.49 -10.85
C ASN A 69 -7.63 11.40 -11.05
N ASP A 70 -8.09 10.29 -11.62
CA ASP A 70 -9.48 10.09 -12.05
C ASP A 70 -10.15 8.84 -11.42
N GLY A 71 -11.43 8.63 -11.72
CA GLY A 71 -12.21 7.52 -11.14
C GLY A 71 -11.59 6.13 -11.35
N PRO A 72 -11.14 5.77 -12.58
CA PRO A 72 -10.38 4.54 -12.81
C PRO A 72 -9.12 4.41 -11.94
N TRP A 73 -8.34 5.47 -11.80
CA TRP A 73 -7.15 5.46 -10.95
C TRP A 73 -7.49 5.24 -9.48
N HIS A 74 -8.48 5.97 -8.97
CA HIS A 74 -8.97 5.80 -7.60
C HIS A 74 -9.44 4.37 -7.32
N ARG A 75 -10.16 3.74 -8.25
CA ARG A 75 -10.57 2.33 -8.11
C ARG A 75 -9.37 1.40 -8.06
N ARG A 76 -8.40 1.58 -8.96
CA ARG A 76 -7.18 0.75 -8.95
C ARG A 76 -6.43 0.83 -7.62
N VAL A 77 -6.31 2.02 -7.04
CA VAL A 77 -5.66 2.21 -5.73
C VAL A 77 -6.47 1.53 -4.62
N ALA A 78 -7.80 1.65 -4.65
CA ALA A 78 -8.68 0.96 -3.71
C ALA A 78 -8.55 -0.57 -3.80
N ASP A 79 -8.59 -1.13 -5.00
CA ASP A 79 -8.45 -2.58 -5.24
C ASP A 79 -7.11 -3.10 -4.67
N ILE A 80 -6.01 -2.35 -4.86
CA ILE A 80 -4.69 -2.74 -4.32
C ILE A 80 -4.66 -2.63 -2.78
N LEU A 81 -5.33 -1.65 -2.18
CA LEU A 81 -5.41 -1.54 -0.72
C LEU A 81 -6.18 -2.73 -0.13
N GLU A 82 -7.27 -3.15 -0.76
CA GLU A 82 -8.00 -4.37 -0.37
C GLU A 82 -7.14 -5.63 -0.52
N GLU A 83 -6.33 -5.73 -1.59
CA GLU A 83 -5.37 -6.82 -1.75
C GLU A 83 -4.29 -6.81 -0.64
N LEU A 84 -3.72 -5.64 -0.33
CA LEU A 84 -2.73 -5.50 0.74
C LEU A 84 -3.31 -5.80 2.12
N GLU A 85 -4.57 -5.43 2.37
CA GLU A 85 -5.28 -5.75 3.60
C GLU A 85 -5.48 -7.27 3.74
N ALA A 86 -5.87 -7.94 2.65
CA ALA A 86 -6.01 -9.40 2.63
C ALA A 86 -4.67 -10.13 2.89
N LEU A 87 -3.53 -9.50 2.60
CA LEU A 87 -2.19 -9.98 2.91
C LEU A 87 -1.70 -9.58 4.31
N SER A 88 -2.53 -8.92 5.12
CA SER A 88 -2.16 -8.39 6.43
C SER A 88 -0.97 -7.42 6.39
N LEU A 89 -0.80 -6.69 5.28
CA LEU A 89 0.27 -5.70 5.10
C LEU A 89 -0.19 -4.27 5.42
N VAL A 90 -1.50 -4.02 5.34
CA VAL A 90 -2.15 -2.78 5.76
C VAL A 90 -3.42 -3.09 6.55
N GLU A 91 -3.87 -2.12 7.34
CA GLU A 91 -5.15 -2.18 8.05
C GLU A 91 -5.86 -0.83 8.02
N PRO A 92 -7.21 -0.81 8.05
CA PRO A 92 -7.98 0.41 8.25
C PRO A 92 -7.89 0.87 9.71
N VAL A 93 -7.71 2.17 9.91
CA VAL A 93 -7.67 2.82 11.22
C VAL A 93 -8.63 4.01 11.26
N ASP A 94 -9.33 4.16 12.38
CA ASP A 94 -10.18 5.33 12.62
C ASP A 94 -9.32 6.59 12.75
N ARG A 95 -9.86 7.72 12.26
CA ARG A 95 -9.24 9.05 12.37
C ARG A 95 -9.39 9.66 13.76
#